data_AF-A0A0G4L8E6-F1
#
_entry.id   AF-A0A0G4L8E6-F1
#
_cell.length_a   1.000
_cell.length_b   1.000
_cell.length_c   1.000
_cell.angle_alpha   90.00
_cell.angle_beta   90.00
_cell.angle_gamma   90.00
#
_symmetry.space_group_name_H-M   'P 1'
#
loop_
_entity.id
_entity.type
_entity.pdbx_description
1 polymer ?
#
loop_
_entity_poly.entity_id
_entity_poly.type
_entity_poly.pdbx_seq_one_letter_code
_entity_poly.pdbx_strand_id
1 'polypeptide(L)'
;MLYRRKERGEGVEWTAEETSSCLNNAKPGSPDLAIMSFANSFHGRGFGSLSTTRSKAVHKLDVPSFNWPQAPFPVRKYPLEAHVEENAAEEQRCLREVERLITSWHCPVAGLITEPIQSEGGDN
;
A
#
# COMPACT_ATOMS: atom_id res chain seq x y z
N MET A 1 15.82 2.26 -0.33
CA MET A 1 14.54 2.39 -1.06
C MET A 1 14.80 2.71 -2.53
N LEU A 2 14.24 1.92 -3.47
CA LEU A 2 14.45 2.07 -4.92
C LEU A 2 13.91 3.41 -5.45
N TYR A 3 12.71 3.82 -5.02
CA TYR A 3 12.08 5.08 -5.42
C TYR A 3 13.01 6.29 -5.23
N ARG A 4 13.53 6.49 -4.01
CA ARG A 4 14.49 7.57 -3.70
C ARG A 4 15.81 7.45 -4.44
N ARG A 5 16.27 6.23 -4.74
CA ARG A 5 17.48 6.03 -5.55
C ARG A 5 17.25 6.51 -6.99
N LYS A 6 16.08 6.23 -7.58
CA LYS A 6 15.72 6.72 -8.91
C LYS A 6 15.58 8.24 -8.95
N GLU A 7 14.97 8.85 -7.94
CA GLU A 7 14.87 10.32 -7.85
C GLU A 7 16.23 11.00 -7.68
N ARG A 8 17.12 10.40 -6.87
CA ARG A 8 18.46 10.95 -6.64
C ARG A 8 19.37 10.79 -7.87
N GLY A 9 19.22 9.69 -8.60
CA GLY A 9 20.13 9.27 -9.68
C GLY A 9 21.07 8.15 -9.23
N GLU A 10 21.43 7.27 -10.16
CA GLU A 10 22.39 6.19 -9.91
C GLU A 10 23.80 6.75 -9.71
N GLY A 11 24.53 6.21 -8.73
CA GLY A 11 25.89 6.65 -8.40
C GLY A 11 25.98 8.00 -7.67
N VAL A 12 24.85 8.63 -7.34
CA VAL A 12 24.83 9.89 -6.58
C VAL A 12 24.91 9.59 -5.08
N GLU A 13 25.95 10.14 -4.45
CA GLU A 13 26.19 10.05 -3.01
C GLU A 13 25.11 10.75 -2.18
N TRP A 14 24.95 10.34 -0.92
CA TRP A 14 24.04 10.99 0.00
C TRP A 14 24.56 12.36 0.43
N THR A 15 23.66 13.33 0.54
CA THR A 15 24.00 14.64 1.08
C THR A 15 24.19 14.59 2.60
N ALA A 16 24.95 15.54 3.14
CA ALA A 16 25.11 15.70 4.59
C ALA A 16 23.76 16.00 5.28
N GLU A 17 22.86 16.73 4.61
CA GLU A 17 21.52 17.04 5.12
C GLU A 17 20.63 15.78 5.18
N GLU A 18 20.59 14.96 4.13
CA GLU A 18 19.88 13.67 4.15
C GLU A 18 20.39 12.77 5.28
N THR A 19 21.70 12.71 5.47
CA THR A 19 22.32 11.84 6.48
C THR A 19 22.05 12.32 7.90
N SER A 20 22.06 13.63 8.15
CA SER A 20 21.84 14.19 9.49
C SER A 20 20.35 14.25 9.87
N SER A 21 19.47 14.55 8.91
CA SER A 21 18.02 14.63 9.15
C SER A 21 17.37 13.26 9.38
N CYS A 22 17.84 12.19 8.72
CA CYS A 22 17.23 10.85 8.86
C CYS A 22 17.32 10.30 10.30
N LEU A 23 18.40 10.61 11.01
CA LEU A 23 18.61 10.21 12.42
C LEU A 23 17.60 10.87 13.37
N ASN A 24 16.95 11.94 12.94
CA ASN A 24 15.93 12.67 13.68
C ASN A 24 14.52 12.40 13.14
N ASN A 25 14.35 11.38 12.28
CA ASN A 25 13.11 11.08 11.57
C ASN A 25 12.57 12.27 10.75
N ALA A 26 13.47 13.15 10.28
CA ALA A 26 13.12 14.38 9.58
C ALA A 26 13.48 14.30 8.09
N LYS A 27 12.81 15.14 7.29
CA LYS A 27 13.16 15.36 5.89
C LYS A 27 14.48 16.14 5.78
N PRO A 28 15.23 15.97 4.67
CA PRO A 28 14.96 15.09 3.52
C PRO A 28 15.34 13.62 3.73
N GLY A 29 16.02 13.28 4.82
CA GLY A 29 16.55 11.94 5.10
C GLY A 29 15.48 10.86 5.32
N SER A 30 14.37 11.24 5.96
CA SER A 30 13.17 10.43 6.13
C SER A 30 12.02 11.05 5.33
N PRO A 31 11.88 10.71 4.03
CA PRO A 31 10.88 11.29 3.16
C PRO A 31 9.47 10.76 3.45
N ASP A 32 8.45 11.53 3.10
CA ASP A 32 7.08 11.05 3.09
C ASP A 32 6.88 10.17 1.87
N LEU A 33 6.73 8.87 2.10
CA LEU A 33 6.41 7.88 1.08
C LEU A 33 5.29 6.99 1.59
N ALA A 34 4.52 6.44 0.65
CA ALA A 34 3.44 5.53 0.94
C ALA A 34 3.64 4.13 0.36
N ILE A 35 3.11 3.13 1.06
CA ILE A 35 2.93 1.77 0.54
C ILE A 35 1.43 1.52 0.42
N MET A 36 0.95 1.29 -0.79
CA MET A 36 -0.43 0.94 -1.03
C MET A 36 -0.70 -0.51 -0.64
N SER A 37 -1.83 -0.75 0.02
CA SER A 37 -2.36 -2.09 0.27
C SER A 37 -3.84 -2.18 -0.07
N PHE A 38 -4.46 -3.33 0.15
CA PHE A 38 -5.82 -3.62 -0.25
C PHE A 38 -6.76 -3.78 0.96
N ALA A 39 -8.06 -3.53 0.76
CA ALA A 39 -9.10 -3.93 1.70
C ALA A 39 -9.00 -5.42 2.04
N ASN A 40 -9.31 -5.78 3.29
CA ASN A 40 -9.24 -7.14 3.83
C ASN A 40 -7.84 -7.79 3.90
N SER A 41 -6.76 -7.13 3.47
CA SER A 41 -5.43 -7.75 3.46
C SER A 41 -4.84 -8.04 4.85
N PHE A 42 -3.85 -8.92 4.93
CA PHE A 42 -3.04 -9.14 6.12
C PHE A 42 -1.56 -9.33 5.79
N HIS A 43 -0.71 -8.44 6.29
CA HIS A 43 0.74 -8.45 6.03
C HIS A 43 1.58 -8.48 7.30
N GLY A 44 0.93 -8.72 8.46
CA GLY A 44 1.59 -8.79 9.77
C GLY A 44 1.14 -7.68 10.73
N ARG A 45 1.86 -7.58 11.85
CA ARG A 45 1.45 -6.80 13.04
C ARG A 45 2.46 -5.75 13.53
N GLY A 46 3.63 -5.61 12.89
CA GLY A 46 4.55 -4.51 13.20
C GLY A 46 4.02 -3.19 12.61
N PHE A 47 4.32 -2.01 13.15
CA PHE A 47 3.65 -0.76 12.73
C PHE A 47 3.61 -0.50 11.21
N GLY A 48 4.70 -0.82 10.49
CA GLY A 48 4.73 -0.73 9.03
C GLY A 48 3.78 -1.72 8.35
N SER A 49 3.89 -3.01 8.66
CA SER A 49 3.03 -4.04 8.08
C SER A 49 1.57 -3.97 8.57
N LEU A 50 1.35 -3.50 9.79
CA LEU A 50 0.01 -3.30 10.33
C LEU A 50 -0.67 -2.10 9.65
N SER A 51 0.09 -1.10 9.21
CA SER A 51 -0.45 -0.02 8.38
C SER A 51 -0.91 -0.51 7.02
N THR A 52 -0.36 -1.63 6.51
CA THR A 52 -0.81 -2.28 5.29
C THR A 52 -1.82 -3.43 5.51
N THR A 53 -1.95 -3.99 6.72
CA THR A 53 -3.01 -4.94 7.11
C THR A 53 -4.37 -4.24 7.23
N ARG A 54 -5.44 -4.85 6.70
CA ARG A 54 -6.82 -4.33 6.71
C ARG A 54 -7.87 -5.41 7.05
N SER A 55 -7.49 -6.49 7.74
CA SER A 55 -8.35 -7.66 7.95
C SER A 55 -9.43 -7.51 9.03
N LYS A 56 -9.07 -7.24 10.29
CA LYS A 56 -10.01 -7.21 11.44
C LYS A 56 -9.70 -6.06 12.39
N ALA A 57 -10.72 -5.49 13.02
CA ALA A 57 -10.59 -4.37 13.95
C ALA A 57 -9.66 -4.71 15.15
N VAL A 58 -9.81 -5.91 15.73
CA VAL A 58 -8.99 -6.40 16.85
C VAL A 58 -7.48 -6.46 16.52
N HIS A 59 -7.10 -6.46 15.25
CA HIS A 59 -5.70 -6.42 14.85
C HIS A 59 -5.11 -5.00 14.87
N LYS A 60 -5.96 -3.96 14.74
CA LYS A 60 -5.53 -2.58 14.45
C LYS A 60 -5.90 -1.54 15.51
N LEU A 61 -6.95 -1.79 16.28
CA LEU A 61 -7.47 -0.85 17.27
C LEU A 61 -6.35 -0.45 18.25
N ASP A 62 -6.31 0.82 18.63
CA ASP A 62 -5.35 1.41 19.58
C ASP A 62 -3.87 1.39 19.16
N VAL A 63 -3.56 1.08 17.90
CA VAL A 63 -2.20 1.07 17.36
C VAL A 63 -1.96 2.23 16.38
N PRO A 64 -0.90 3.05 16.53
CA PRO A 64 -0.54 4.06 15.54
C PRO A 64 -0.33 3.46 14.15
N SER A 65 -0.69 4.23 13.12
CA SER A 65 -0.55 3.79 11.73
C SER A 65 -0.08 4.92 10.82
N PHE A 66 0.52 4.54 9.70
CA PHE A 66 0.92 5.48 8.65
C PHE A 66 -0.28 5.84 7.77
N ASN A 67 -0.34 7.11 7.33
CA ASN A 67 -1.37 7.59 6.41
C ASN A 67 -1.08 7.16 4.96
N TRP A 68 -1.26 5.86 4.72
CA TRP A 68 -1.01 5.18 3.44
C TRP A 68 -2.31 4.74 2.76
N PRO A 69 -2.37 4.71 1.42
CA PRO A 69 -3.59 4.43 0.68
C PRO A 69 -4.02 2.97 0.82
N GLN A 70 -5.33 2.79 0.79
CA GLN A 70 -5.99 1.50 0.75
C GLN A 70 -6.84 1.44 -0.52
N ALA A 71 -6.51 0.51 -1.42
CA ALA A 71 -7.32 0.20 -2.58
C ALA A 71 -8.39 -0.87 -2.25
N PRO A 72 -9.50 -0.92 -2.97
CA PRO A 72 -10.43 -2.06 -2.89
C PRO A 72 -9.79 -3.32 -3.49
N PHE A 73 -10.08 -4.47 -2.89
CA PHE A 73 -9.80 -5.79 -3.47
C PHE A 73 -11.07 -6.30 -4.17
N PRO A 74 -10.99 -6.91 -5.37
CA PRO A 74 -12.19 -7.40 -6.07
C PRO A 74 -12.96 -8.44 -5.25
N VAL A 75 -14.27 -8.27 -5.11
CA VAL A 75 -15.14 -9.27 -4.49
C VAL A 75 -15.87 -10.04 -5.59
N ARG A 76 -15.48 -11.30 -5.80
CA ARG A 76 -16.02 -12.13 -6.88
C ARG A 76 -17.37 -12.73 -6.49
N LYS A 77 -18.30 -12.76 -7.44
CA LYS A 77 -19.57 -13.46 -7.33
C LYS A 77 -19.44 -14.88 -7.86
N TYR A 78 -20.13 -15.80 -7.18
CA TYR A 78 -20.13 -17.23 -7.48
C TYR A 78 -21.56 -17.73 -7.76
N PRO A 79 -21.74 -18.72 -8.65
CA PRO A 79 -20.70 -19.42 -9.42
C PRO A 79 -20.08 -18.53 -10.51
N LEU A 80 -18.78 -18.71 -10.79
CA LEU A 80 -17.99 -17.76 -11.59
C LEU A 80 -18.51 -17.64 -13.03
N GLU A 81 -18.98 -18.74 -13.60
CA GLU A 81 -19.47 -18.85 -14.97
C GLU A 81 -20.78 -18.06 -15.17
N ALA A 82 -21.53 -17.84 -14.09
CA ALA A 82 -22.77 -17.06 -14.11
C ALA A 82 -22.54 -15.55 -13.96
N HIS A 83 -21.31 -15.13 -13.60
CA HIS A 83 -20.99 -13.75 -13.24
C HIS A 83 -19.74 -13.21 -13.94
N VAL A 84 -19.43 -13.69 -15.14
CA VAL A 84 -18.21 -13.33 -15.86
C VAL A 84 -18.11 -11.82 -16.10
N GLU A 85 -19.21 -11.19 -16.55
CA GLU A 85 -19.23 -9.75 -16.85
C GLU A 85 -19.14 -8.91 -15.57
N GLU A 86 -19.86 -9.27 -14.51
CA GLU A 86 -19.83 -8.53 -13.25
C GLU A 86 -18.46 -8.64 -12.55
N ASN A 87 -17.85 -9.81 -12.58
CA ASN A 87 -16.52 -10.02 -11.99
C ASN A 87 -15.46 -9.24 -12.77
N ALA A 88 -15.50 -9.26 -14.10
CA ALA A 88 -14.60 -8.45 -14.92
C ALA A 88 -14.79 -6.95 -14.68
N ALA A 89 -16.04 -6.48 -14.56
CA ALA A 89 -16.33 -5.08 -14.27
C ALA A 89 -15.81 -4.65 -12.89
N GLU A 90 -15.94 -5.52 -11.88
CA GLU A 90 -15.43 -5.28 -10.52
C GLU A 90 -13.90 -5.22 -10.49
N GLU A 91 -13.21 -6.15 -11.14
CA GLU A 91 -11.75 -6.12 -11.28
C GLU A 91 -11.29 -4.82 -11.94
N GLN A 92 -11.95 -4.41 -13.03
CA GLN A 92 -11.64 -3.14 -13.71
C GLN A 92 -11.92 -1.91 -12.84
N ARG A 93 -12.96 -1.94 -12.01
CA ARG A 93 -13.24 -0.87 -11.04
C ARG A 93 -12.12 -0.75 -10.01
N CYS A 94 -11.66 -1.87 -9.47
CA CYS A 94 -10.54 -1.90 -8.51
C CYS A 94 -9.24 -1.39 -9.13
N LEU A 95 -8.93 -1.78 -10.37
CA LEU A 95 -7.73 -1.30 -11.08
C LEU A 95 -7.76 0.22 -11.30
N ARG A 96 -8.90 0.80 -11.70
CA ARG A 96 -9.04 2.26 -11.83
C ARG A 96 -8.81 2.98 -10.51
N GLU A 97 -9.27 2.40 -9.40
CA GLU A 97 -9.07 2.99 -8.08
C GLU A 97 -7.62 2.90 -7.61
N VAL A 98 -6.92 1.80 -7.92
CA VAL A 98 -5.46 1.68 -7.72
C VAL A 98 -4.73 2.81 -8.46
N GLU A 99 -5.02 3.00 -9.75
CA GLU A 99 -4.39 4.07 -10.55
C GLU A 99 -4.68 5.47 -9.99
N ARG A 100 -5.95 5.73 -9.64
CA ARG A 100 -6.35 7.00 -9.01
C ARG A 100 -5.58 7.24 -7.72
N LEU A 101 -5.49 6.25 -6.84
CA LEU A 101 -4.75 6.37 -5.58
C LEU A 101 -3.25 6.56 -5.81
N ILE A 102 -2.62 5.88 -6.77
CA ILE A 102 -1.19 6.07 -7.08
C ILE A 102 -0.91 7.50 -7.53
N THR A 103 -1.79 8.06 -8.36
CA THR A 103 -1.58 9.37 -9.01
C THR A 103 -2.05 10.56 -8.18
N SER A 104 -2.97 10.36 -7.23
CA SER A 104 -3.59 11.44 -6.47
C SER A 104 -3.31 11.43 -4.97
N TRP A 105 -2.51 10.50 -4.44
CA TRP A 105 -2.19 10.49 -3.01
C TRP A 105 -1.32 11.70 -2.62
N HIS A 106 -1.42 12.13 -1.36
CA HIS A 106 -0.75 13.34 -0.86
C HIS A 106 0.79 13.26 -0.90
N CYS A 107 1.33 12.05 -0.96
CA CYS A 107 2.75 11.76 -1.14
C CYS A 107 2.93 10.59 -2.11
N PRO A 108 4.14 10.40 -2.68
CA PRO A 108 4.37 9.33 -3.64
C PRO A 108 4.11 7.93 -3.08
N VAL A 109 3.36 7.13 -3.83
CA VAL A 109 3.22 5.69 -3.59
C VAL A 109 4.46 4.98 -4.12
N ALA A 110 5.38 4.63 -3.22
CA ALA A 110 6.68 4.04 -3.57
C ALA A 110 6.62 2.52 -3.81
N GLY A 111 5.53 1.87 -3.40
CA GLY A 111 5.31 0.45 -3.57
C GLY A 111 3.86 0.05 -3.31
N LEU A 112 3.52 -1.15 -3.78
CA LEU A 112 2.23 -1.80 -3.60
C LEU A 112 2.49 -3.22 -3.08
N ILE A 113 1.72 -3.63 -2.09
CA ILE A 113 1.76 -4.99 -1.53
C ILE A 113 0.39 -5.65 -1.69
N THR A 114 0.38 -6.89 -2.17
CA THR A 114 -0.84 -7.70 -2.34
C THR A 114 -0.56 -9.16 -2.00
N GLU A 115 -1.61 -9.85 -1.56
CA GLU A 115 -1.63 -11.31 -1.49
C GLU A 115 -2.13 -11.86 -2.85
N PRO A 116 -1.61 -13.00 -3.34
CA PRO A 116 -2.18 -13.66 -4.52
C PRO A 116 -3.63 -14.11 -4.31
N ILE A 117 -3.94 -14.57 -3.10
CA ILE A 117 -5.28 -14.93 -2.60
C ILE A 117 -5.31 -14.43 -1.15
N GLN A 118 -6.30 -13.63 -0.78
CA GLN A 118 -6.31 -13.03 0.57
C GLN A 118 -6.69 -14.07 1.61
N SER A 119 -5.86 -14.31 2.64
CA SER A 119 -6.17 -15.36 3.63
C SER A 119 -7.01 -14.83 4.79
N GLU A 120 -6.39 -14.15 5.77
CA GLU A 120 -7.05 -13.64 6.98
C GLU A 120 -8.25 -12.71 6.73
N GLY A 121 -8.30 -12.13 5.53
CA GLY A 121 -9.37 -11.29 5.01
C GLY A 121 -10.63 -12.00 4.57
N GLY A 122 -10.61 -13.33 4.49
CA GLY A 122 -11.77 -14.15 4.14
C GLY A 122 -11.70 -14.83 2.76
N ASP A 123 -10.53 -15.31 2.33
CA ASP A 123 -10.35 -16.12 1.12
C ASP A 123 -10.96 -15.48 -0.14
N ASN A 124 -10.72 -14.17 -0.32
CA ASN A 124 -11.13 -13.41 -1.51
C ASN A 124 -10.19 -13.62 -2.70
#